data_AF-A0A965KJ25-F1
#
_entry.id   AF-A0A965KJ25-F1
#
_cell.length_a   1.000
_cell.length_b   1.000
_cell.length_c   1.000
_cell.angle_alpha   90.00
_cell.angle_beta   90.00
_cell.angle_gamma   90.00
#
_symmetry.space_group_name_H-M   'P 1'
#
loop_
_entity.id
_entity.type
_entity.pdbx_description
1 polymer ?
#
loop_
_entity_poly.entity_id
_entity_poly.type
_entity_poly.pdbx_seq_one_letter_code
_entity_poly.pdbx_strand_id
1 'polypeptide(L)'
;MLKFESTVQYKKSISILFFGFYASLVQAMVIDNRYMPLYPHLYNGSTLRKKHVSTDFFALTADHAVSAGEIGHGTEAKKDKDGKLVSGSQVSVYASRLGDGKEIGLFEINGKLNVSELAQSMVDVGYPNPIPVDWRYYSQFDVSMTGKLQGAGFALQSFLPFTDWGAFGASLFFMSVSTYVQLAPTADTTRKLLLDTPGQYQTFLHMMQDIEETLHVATGSYKKGGPSDLDLYFSLYSSNPFTFRFRNIDAQLQGGVLIPTGPIQNISDVGSIPFGGNGHWGLYLATQMEFLLKEDWKIGFLARIQKRLP
;
A
#
# COMPACT_ATOMS: atom_id res chain seq x y z
N MET A 1 35.56 -20.56 -53.18
CA MET A 1 36.36 -20.49 -51.94
C MET A 1 36.33 -19.04 -51.46
N LEU A 2 35.34 -18.69 -50.64
CA LEU A 2 35.10 -17.32 -50.17
C LEU A 2 35.58 -17.20 -48.72
N LYS A 3 36.60 -16.38 -48.48
CA LYS A 3 37.08 -16.05 -47.14
C LYS A 3 36.12 -15.06 -46.48
N PHE A 4 35.43 -15.52 -45.44
CA PHE A 4 34.77 -14.64 -44.48
C PHE A 4 35.80 -14.24 -43.41
N GLU A 5 36.36 -13.04 -43.54
CA GLU A 5 37.04 -12.35 -42.45
C GLU A 5 36.03 -11.41 -41.79
N SER A 6 35.42 -11.85 -40.68
CA SER A 6 34.75 -10.94 -39.75
C SER A 6 35.51 -10.95 -38.44
N THR A 7 36.49 -10.06 -38.36
CA THR A 7 37.30 -9.79 -37.17
C THR A 7 36.40 -9.14 -36.12
N VAL A 8 35.85 -9.94 -35.22
CA VAL A 8 35.12 -9.44 -34.04
C VAL A 8 36.13 -8.79 -33.10
N GLN A 9 36.26 -7.47 -33.18
CA GLN A 9 36.98 -6.69 -32.19
C GLN A 9 36.24 -6.79 -30.84
N TYR A 10 36.73 -7.64 -29.95
CA TYR A 10 36.40 -7.60 -28.53
C TYR A 10 36.90 -6.27 -27.95
N LYS A 11 36.01 -5.28 -27.85
CA LYS A 11 36.28 -4.07 -27.07
C LYS A 11 36.51 -4.47 -25.62
N LYS A 12 37.66 -4.03 -25.10
CA LYS A 12 38.14 -4.21 -23.74
C LYS A 12 37.02 -3.91 -22.73
N SER A 13 36.83 -4.87 -21.84
CA SER A 13 35.98 -4.86 -20.66
C SER A 13 36.10 -3.52 -19.91
N ILE A 14 35.01 -2.75 -19.91
CA ILE A 14 34.82 -1.69 -18.93
C ILE A 14 34.53 -2.39 -17.61
N SER A 15 35.46 -2.25 -16.67
CA SER A 15 35.33 -2.71 -15.30
C SER A 15 34.00 -2.25 -14.72
N ILE A 16 33.11 -3.22 -14.45
CA ILE A 16 31.90 -2.99 -13.67
C ILE A 16 32.37 -2.69 -12.25
N LEU A 17 32.30 -1.41 -11.91
CA LEU A 17 32.49 -0.88 -10.58
C LEU A 17 31.42 -1.56 -9.69
N PHE A 18 31.86 -2.47 -8.84
CA PHE A 18 31.05 -3.06 -7.79
C PHE A 18 30.64 -1.91 -6.86
N PHE A 19 29.44 -1.36 -7.09
CA PHE A 19 28.79 -0.51 -6.10
C PHE A 19 28.45 -1.42 -4.93
N GLY A 20 29.28 -1.38 -3.90
CA GLY A 20 28.94 -1.94 -2.60
C GLY A 20 27.62 -1.33 -2.17
N PHE A 21 26.57 -2.13 -2.19
CA PHE A 21 25.28 -1.81 -1.60
C PHE A 21 25.50 -1.74 -0.09
N TYR A 22 25.94 -0.59 0.39
CA TYR A 22 25.86 -0.23 1.80
C TYR A 22 24.39 0.02 2.08
N ALA A 23 23.66 -1.07 2.36
CA ALA A 23 22.28 -1.04 2.80
C ALA A 23 22.24 -0.61 4.27
N SER A 24 22.59 0.64 4.54
CA SER A 24 22.29 1.27 5.81
C SER A 24 21.47 2.52 5.53
N LEU A 25 20.19 2.47 5.92
CA LEU A 25 19.24 3.58 6.00
C LEU A 25 18.47 3.98 4.72
N VAL A 26 18.30 3.06 3.76
CA VAL A 26 17.07 3.12 2.95
C VAL A 26 16.02 2.40 3.78
N GLN A 27 15.16 3.14 4.48
CA GLN A 27 13.87 2.59 4.86
C GLN A 27 13.22 2.18 3.55
N ALA A 28 13.26 0.88 3.26
CA ALA A 28 12.44 0.29 2.23
C ALA A 28 11.02 0.59 2.68
N MET A 29 10.44 1.68 2.17
CA MET A 29 9.02 1.74 1.94
C MET A 29 8.78 0.59 0.96
N VAL A 30 8.53 -0.60 1.53
CA VAL A 30 7.76 -1.64 0.87
C VAL A 30 6.60 -0.87 0.27
N ILE A 31 6.53 -0.89 -1.06
CA ILE A 31 5.52 -0.14 -1.81
C ILE A 31 4.22 -0.30 -1.05
N ASP A 32 3.63 0.81 -0.59
CA ASP A 32 2.33 0.80 0.06
C ASP A 32 1.25 0.55 -1.01
N ASN A 33 1.35 -0.62 -1.63
CA ASN A 33 0.43 -1.28 -2.52
C ASN A 33 -0.62 -2.04 -1.69
N ARG A 34 -0.82 -1.68 -0.40
CA ARG A 34 -1.68 -2.44 0.53
C ARG A 34 -3.07 -2.71 -0.02
N TYR A 35 -3.54 -1.92 -0.98
CA TYR A 35 -4.86 -2.09 -1.57
C TYR A 35 -4.86 -2.40 -3.06
N MET A 36 -3.94 -1.82 -3.84
CA MET A 36 -3.95 -1.97 -5.30
C MET A 36 -2.51 -2.02 -5.81
N PRO A 37 -2.08 -3.09 -6.50
CA PRO A 37 -0.83 -3.05 -7.22
C PRO A 37 -0.95 -1.91 -8.25
N LEU A 38 -0.07 -0.92 -8.16
CA LEU A 38 0.30 -0.15 -9.35
C LEU A 38 0.71 -1.19 -10.39
N TYR A 39 -0.18 -1.52 -11.32
CA TYR A 39 -0.03 -2.63 -12.26
C TYR A 39 1.29 -2.40 -13.01
N PRO A 40 2.38 -3.09 -12.64
CA PRO A 40 3.65 -2.85 -13.28
C PRO A 40 3.55 -3.64 -14.58
N HIS A 41 3.29 -2.95 -15.69
CA HIS A 41 3.39 -3.58 -16.99
C HIS A 41 4.87 -3.85 -17.26
N LEU A 42 5.30 -5.05 -16.85
CA LEU A 42 6.64 -5.57 -17.09
C LEU A 42 6.93 -5.73 -18.60
N TYR A 43 5.93 -5.60 -19.47
CA TYR A 43 6.01 -6.00 -20.87
C TYR A 43 6.44 -4.90 -21.84
N ASN A 44 7.04 -3.81 -21.36
CA ASN A 44 7.57 -2.76 -22.24
C ASN A 44 8.98 -3.07 -22.82
N GLY A 45 9.54 -4.25 -22.52
CA GLY A 45 10.86 -4.69 -22.99
C GLY A 45 10.84 -5.55 -24.26
N SER A 46 11.31 -4.99 -25.39
CA SER A 46 12.12 -5.63 -26.45
C SER A 46 12.14 -4.77 -27.72
N THR A 47 12.95 -5.12 -28.72
CA THR A 47 13.10 -4.49 -30.06
C THR A 47 11.81 -4.27 -30.87
N LEU A 48 10.65 -4.65 -30.33
CA LEU A 48 9.31 -4.41 -30.85
C LEU A 48 8.63 -3.14 -30.29
N ARG A 49 9.34 -2.25 -29.58
CA ARG A 49 8.78 -1.00 -28.97
C ARG A 49 8.27 -0.03 -30.04
N LYS A 50 7.10 -0.33 -30.59
CA LYS A 50 6.30 0.61 -31.35
C LYS A 50 5.50 1.48 -30.38
N LYS A 51 5.14 2.67 -30.84
CA LYS A 51 4.10 3.49 -30.21
C LYS A 51 2.90 2.58 -29.96
N HIS A 52 2.50 2.45 -28.70
CA HIS A 52 1.35 1.63 -28.36
C HIS A 52 0.50 2.31 -27.31
N VAL A 53 -0.77 1.96 -27.37
CA VAL A 53 -1.75 2.22 -26.34
C VAL A 53 -2.30 0.84 -25.97
N SER A 54 -2.22 0.49 -24.70
CA SER A 54 -2.76 -0.77 -24.19
C SER A 54 -3.93 -0.51 -23.26
N THR A 55 -4.82 -1.49 -23.20
CA THR A 55 -5.94 -1.51 -22.28
C THR A 55 -6.04 -2.89 -21.67
N ASP A 56 -5.97 -2.97 -20.35
CA ASP A 56 -5.99 -4.24 -19.63
C ASP A 56 -7.15 -4.23 -18.64
N PHE A 57 -8.00 -5.26 -18.70
CA PHE A 57 -9.06 -5.45 -17.72
C PHE A 57 -8.51 -6.17 -16.49
N PHE A 58 -8.95 -5.75 -15.32
CA PHE A 58 -8.59 -6.42 -14.08
C PHE A 58 -9.80 -6.53 -13.16
N ALA A 59 -9.77 -7.57 -12.34
CA ALA A 59 -10.68 -7.75 -11.22
C ALA A 59 -9.83 -8.02 -9.98
N LEU A 60 -10.33 -7.58 -8.84
CA LEU A 60 -9.66 -7.74 -7.56
C LEU A 60 -10.70 -8.14 -6.50
N THR A 61 -10.30 -9.04 -5.64
CA THR A 61 -11.09 -9.50 -4.51
C THR A 61 -10.14 -9.68 -3.34
N ALA A 62 -10.51 -9.17 -2.17
CA ALA A 62 -9.85 -9.46 -0.91
C ALA A 62 -10.93 -9.76 0.13
N ASP A 63 -10.76 -10.88 0.82
CA ASP A 63 -11.62 -11.35 1.90
C ASP A 63 -11.01 -11.07 3.28
N HIS A 64 -9.67 -11.00 3.34
CA HIS A 64 -8.88 -10.69 4.52
C HIS A 64 -7.63 -9.88 4.14
N ALA A 65 -7.34 -8.81 4.87
CA ALA A 65 -6.01 -8.23 4.90
C ALA A 65 -5.22 -8.97 5.97
N VAL A 66 -4.10 -9.58 5.59
CA VAL A 66 -3.14 -10.09 6.56
C VAL A 66 -2.57 -8.87 7.27
N SER A 67 -3.03 -8.60 8.49
CA SER A 67 -2.35 -7.66 9.39
C SER A 67 -0.89 -8.07 9.40
N ALA A 68 0.02 -7.14 9.07
CA ALA A 68 1.45 -7.40 9.16
C ALA A 68 1.70 -7.80 10.61
N GLY A 69 1.87 -9.11 10.83
CA GLY A 69 1.51 -9.76 12.09
C GLY A 69 1.97 -8.99 13.29
N GLU A 70 1.11 -8.90 14.33
CA GLU A 70 1.37 -8.31 15.65
C GLU A 70 2.88 -8.13 15.83
N ILE A 71 3.41 -6.94 15.48
CA ILE A 71 4.82 -6.65 15.71
C ILE A 71 4.93 -6.76 17.22
N GLY A 72 5.53 -7.87 17.66
CA GLY A 72 5.43 -8.33 19.03
C GLY A 72 5.65 -7.17 19.97
N HIS A 73 4.75 -7.03 20.95
CA HIS A 73 4.84 -6.03 22.00
C HIS A 73 6.19 -6.15 22.72
N GLY A 74 7.21 -5.49 22.18
CA GLY A 74 8.47 -5.25 22.84
C GLY A 74 8.21 -4.18 23.87
N THR A 75 7.95 -4.59 25.11
CA THR A 75 8.04 -3.71 26.27
C THR A 75 9.49 -3.23 26.37
N GLU A 76 9.84 -2.14 25.69
CA GLU A 76 11.07 -1.42 26.01
C GLU A 76 10.86 -0.74 27.37
N ALA A 77 11.35 -1.41 28.41
CA ALA A 77 11.47 -0.83 29.72
C ALA A 77 12.42 0.38 29.66
N LYS A 78 11.86 1.60 29.62
CA LYS A 78 12.66 2.81 29.86
C LYS A 78 13.02 2.85 31.34
N LYS A 79 14.32 2.71 31.62
CA LYS A 79 14.89 3.07 32.91
C LYS A 79 15.07 4.59 32.96
N ASP A 80 14.69 5.20 34.07
CA ASP A 80 15.04 6.61 34.31
C ASP A 80 16.56 6.77 34.53
N LYS A 81 17.00 8.02 34.72
CA LYS A 81 18.41 8.34 34.97
C LYS A 81 18.96 7.69 36.26
N ASP A 82 18.08 7.24 37.14
CA ASP A 82 18.41 6.58 38.41
C ASP A 82 18.29 5.05 38.32
N GLY A 83 18.03 4.51 37.12
CA GLY A 83 17.95 3.07 36.86
C GLY A 83 16.63 2.42 37.32
N LYS A 84 15.65 3.19 37.80
CA LYS A 84 14.33 2.68 38.16
C LYS A 84 13.48 2.46 36.92
N LEU A 85 12.78 1.32 36.91
CA LEU A 85 11.79 0.99 35.89
C LEU A 85 10.60 1.93 36.08
N VAL A 86 10.44 2.89 35.19
CA VAL A 86 9.23 3.72 35.14
C VAL A 86 8.22 2.95 34.31
N SER A 87 6.97 2.86 34.80
CA SER A 87 5.86 2.24 34.07
C SER A 87 5.76 2.88 32.68
N GLY A 88 6.25 2.17 31.66
CA GLY A 88 6.08 2.58 30.27
C GLY A 88 4.58 2.60 29.99
N SER A 89 4.08 3.74 29.51
CA SER A 89 2.73 3.79 28.95
C SER A 89 2.65 2.72 27.86
N GLN A 90 1.76 1.74 28.04
CA GLN A 90 1.43 0.80 26.98
C GLN A 90 0.73 1.63 25.90
N VAL A 91 1.47 1.98 24.85
CA VAL A 91 0.88 2.56 23.65
C VAL A 91 0.48 1.38 22.80
N SER A 92 -0.78 0.96 22.96
CA SER A 92 -1.46 0.20 21.92
C SER A 92 -1.41 1.05 20.66
N VAL A 93 -0.81 0.51 19.60
CA VAL A 93 -0.76 1.21 18.33
C VAL A 93 -2.11 1.02 17.66
N TYR A 94 -3.07 1.86 18.03
CA TYR A 94 -4.25 2.11 17.21
C TYR A 94 -4.40 3.63 17.06
N ALA A 95 -4.33 4.04 15.79
CA ALA A 95 -4.11 5.41 15.33
C ALA A 95 -4.79 6.52 16.16
N SER A 96 -3.97 7.30 16.86
CA SER A 96 -4.33 8.60 17.43
C SER A 96 -3.20 9.61 17.16
N ARG A 97 -3.54 10.86 16.85
CA ARG A 97 -2.58 11.95 16.65
C ARG A 97 -1.95 12.34 17.99
N LEU A 98 -0.64 12.18 18.14
CA LEU A 98 0.18 12.95 19.08
C LEU A 98 1.05 13.93 18.26
N GLY A 99 1.34 15.10 18.82
CA GLY A 99 1.88 16.29 18.13
C GLY A 99 3.34 16.21 17.64
N ASP A 100 3.85 15.05 17.20
CA ASP A 100 5.26 14.84 16.81
C ASP A 100 5.51 14.65 15.30
N GLY A 101 4.48 14.81 14.45
CA GLY A 101 4.65 14.84 12.99
C GLY A 101 4.90 13.48 12.33
N LYS A 102 4.56 12.36 12.98
CA LYS A 102 4.51 11.04 12.33
C LYS A 102 3.12 10.73 11.78
N GLU A 103 3.06 10.42 10.49
CA GLU A 103 1.85 9.94 9.82
C GLU A 103 1.46 8.55 10.34
N ILE A 104 0.23 8.40 10.80
CA ILE A 104 -0.36 7.09 11.09
C ILE A 104 -1.45 6.85 10.05
N GLY A 105 -1.34 5.73 9.35
CA GLY A 105 -2.42 5.27 8.47
C GLY A 105 -3.62 4.85 9.30
N LEU A 106 -4.73 5.59 9.19
CA LEU A 106 -6.03 4.93 9.16
C LEU A 106 -5.99 3.90 8.00
N PHE A 107 -6.95 2.98 7.93
CA PHE A 107 -6.99 1.91 6.92
C PHE A 107 -6.02 0.77 7.22
N GLU A 108 -6.36 0.01 8.24
CA GLU A 108 -6.43 -1.44 8.04
C GLU A 108 -7.92 -1.77 7.98
N ILE A 109 -8.44 -2.21 6.83
CA ILE A 109 -9.84 -2.71 6.75
C ILE A 109 -10.04 -3.99 7.59
N ASN A 110 -8.97 -4.51 8.18
CA ASN A 110 -8.98 -5.64 9.10
C ASN A 110 -8.09 -5.33 10.30
N GLY A 111 -8.48 -5.74 11.51
CA GLY A 111 -7.68 -5.50 12.71
C GLY A 111 -8.50 -5.62 14.00
N LYS A 112 -7.94 -5.15 15.11
CA LYS A 112 -8.67 -4.96 16.37
C LYS A 112 -8.81 -3.46 16.62
N LEU A 113 -10.02 -3.01 16.94
CA LEU A 113 -10.30 -1.67 17.42
C LEU A 113 -10.47 -1.72 18.93
N ASN A 114 -9.58 -1.06 19.67
CA ASN A 114 -9.75 -0.89 21.10
C ASN A 114 -10.73 0.26 21.37
N VAL A 115 -11.99 -0.08 21.67
CA VAL A 115 -13.06 0.90 21.89
C VAL A 115 -12.82 1.71 23.16
N SER A 116 -12.14 1.15 24.17
CA SER A 116 -11.80 1.90 25.39
C SER A 116 -10.89 3.09 25.08
N GLU A 117 -9.91 2.90 24.19
CA GLU A 117 -9.01 3.97 23.76
C GLU A 117 -9.70 4.97 22.84
N LEU A 118 -10.56 4.50 21.94
CA LEU A 118 -11.39 5.37 21.10
C LEU A 118 -12.30 6.25 21.97
N ALA A 119 -12.99 5.66 22.94
CA ALA A 119 -13.86 6.35 23.88
C ALA A 119 -13.09 7.37 24.73
N GLN A 120 -11.90 7.04 25.20
CA GLN A 120 -11.06 8.00 25.92
C GLN A 120 -10.63 9.16 25.02
N SER A 121 -10.24 8.86 23.78
CA SER A 121 -9.90 9.90 22.79
C SER A 121 -11.09 10.81 22.47
N MET A 122 -12.31 10.27 22.44
CA MET A 122 -13.54 11.07 22.32
C MET A 122 -13.70 12.02 23.50
N VAL A 123 -13.51 11.53 24.73
CA VAL A 123 -13.57 12.35 25.95
C VAL A 123 -12.51 13.46 25.94
N ASP A 124 -11.29 13.15 25.53
CA ASP A 124 -10.18 14.11 25.47
C ASP A 124 -10.45 15.26 24.49
N VAL A 125 -11.25 15.01 23.44
CA VAL A 125 -11.70 16.02 22.46
C VAL A 125 -13.01 16.72 22.89
N GLY A 126 -13.61 16.31 24.01
CA GLY A 126 -14.80 16.94 24.60
C GLY A 126 -16.14 16.27 24.28
N TYR A 127 -16.12 15.08 23.66
CA TYR A 127 -17.32 14.27 23.45
C TYR A 127 -17.68 13.45 24.70
N PRO A 128 -18.96 13.05 24.88
CA PRO A 128 -19.32 12.13 25.96
C PRO A 128 -18.66 10.77 25.78
N ASN A 129 -18.35 10.09 26.89
CA ASN A 129 -17.87 8.70 26.83
C ASN A 129 -19.03 7.78 26.41
N PRO A 130 -18.96 7.13 25.23
CA PRO A 130 -20.04 6.29 24.71
C PRO A 130 -20.20 4.98 25.48
N ILE A 131 -19.18 4.54 26.25
CA ILE A 131 -19.19 3.28 26.98
C ILE A 131 -20.15 3.38 28.18
N PRO A 132 -21.12 2.45 28.33
CA PRO A 132 -21.98 2.37 29.50
C PRO A 132 -21.18 2.31 30.81
N VAL A 133 -21.67 2.96 31.88
CA VAL A 133 -20.95 3.09 33.15
C VAL A 133 -20.51 1.73 33.71
N ASP A 134 -21.37 0.72 33.64
CA ASP A 134 -21.09 -0.63 34.14
C ASP A 134 -19.99 -1.35 33.35
N TRP A 135 -19.71 -0.92 32.11
CA TRP A 135 -18.69 -1.51 31.25
C TRP A 135 -17.33 -0.81 31.36
N ARG A 136 -17.28 0.40 31.94
CA ARG A 136 -16.04 1.19 32.05
C ARG A 136 -14.98 0.56 32.96
N TYR A 137 -15.36 -0.37 33.83
CA TYR A 137 -14.45 -1.08 34.72
C TYR A 137 -13.59 -2.13 34.00
N TYR A 138 -13.99 -2.55 32.79
CA TYR A 138 -13.22 -3.50 32.00
C TYR A 138 -12.13 -2.76 31.21
N SER A 139 -10.87 -3.00 31.55
CA SER A 139 -9.75 -2.50 30.76
C SER A 139 -9.62 -3.32 29.47
N GLN A 140 -9.62 -2.63 28.33
CA GLN A 140 -9.50 -3.16 26.97
C GLN A 140 -10.77 -3.88 26.47
N PHE A 141 -11.54 -3.16 25.66
CA PHE A 141 -12.67 -3.65 24.90
C PHE A 141 -12.29 -3.71 23.42
N ASP A 142 -11.93 -4.90 22.94
CA ASP A 142 -11.51 -5.09 21.56
C ASP A 142 -12.66 -5.52 20.66
N VAL A 143 -12.78 -4.86 19.52
CA VAL A 143 -13.70 -5.18 18.43
C VAL A 143 -12.87 -5.66 17.25
N SER A 144 -13.16 -6.85 16.75
CA SER A 144 -12.61 -7.30 15.48
C SER A 144 -13.25 -6.50 14.35
N MET A 145 -12.41 -5.89 13.53
CA MET A 145 -12.80 -5.31 12.26
C MET A 145 -12.47 -6.32 11.17
N THR A 146 -13.48 -6.78 10.45
CA THR A 146 -13.32 -7.66 9.29
C THR A 146 -13.81 -6.96 8.04
N GLY A 147 -12.94 -6.87 7.03
CA GLY A 147 -13.18 -6.12 5.80
C GLY A 147 -13.10 -7.00 4.57
N LYS A 148 -14.10 -6.89 3.71
CA LYS A 148 -14.11 -7.45 2.36
C LYS A 148 -14.01 -6.34 1.34
N LEU A 149 -13.40 -6.65 0.20
CA LEU A 149 -13.16 -5.71 -0.89
C LEU A 149 -13.35 -6.45 -2.20
N GLN A 150 -14.13 -5.87 -3.10
CA GLN A 150 -14.33 -6.36 -4.46
C GLN A 150 -14.23 -5.19 -5.42
N GLY A 151 -13.54 -5.38 -6.53
CA GLY A 151 -13.43 -4.35 -7.54
C GLY A 151 -13.17 -4.91 -8.92
N ALA A 152 -13.53 -4.11 -9.92
CA ALA A 152 -13.21 -4.38 -11.31
C ALA A 152 -12.91 -3.06 -12.00
N GLY A 153 -12.07 -3.13 -13.03
CA GLY A 153 -11.62 -1.95 -13.73
C GLY A 153 -10.88 -2.27 -15.02
N PHE A 154 -10.37 -1.22 -15.63
CA PHE A 154 -9.44 -1.32 -16.74
C PHE A 154 -8.32 -0.29 -16.58
N ALA A 155 -7.11 -0.69 -16.94
CA ALA A 155 -5.95 0.17 -17.00
C ALA A 155 -5.77 0.65 -18.44
N LEU A 156 -5.43 1.93 -18.61
CA LEU A 156 -4.99 2.52 -19.86
C LEU A 156 -3.52 2.90 -19.72
N GLN A 157 -2.73 2.52 -20.70
CA GLN A 157 -1.33 2.91 -20.77
C GLN A 157 -0.98 3.37 -22.18
N SER A 158 -0.12 4.36 -22.24
CA SER A 158 0.49 4.83 -23.48
C SER A 158 2.00 4.85 -23.34
N PHE A 159 2.68 4.46 -24.41
CA PHE A 159 4.13 4.49 -24.51
C PHE A 159 4.53 5.05 -25.86
N LEU A 160 5.26 6.16 -25.83
CA LEU A 160 5.66 6.93 -26.99
C LEU A 160 7.19 7.04 -27.02
N PRO A 161 7.88 6.11 -27.70
CA PRO A 161 9.31 6.24 -27.95
C PRO A 161 9.55 7.43 -28.88
N PHE A 162 10.50 8.28 -28.50
CA PHE A 162 10.93 9.44 -29.30
C PHE A 162 12.39 9.27 -29.78
N THR A 163 13.16 8.36 -29.17
CA THR A 163 14.47 7.89 -29.66
C THR A 163 14.59 6.37 -29.48
N ASP A 164 15.71 5.79 -29.92
CA ASP A 164 16.02 4.37 -29.71
C ASP A 164 16.31 4.00 -28.25
N TRP A 165 16.52 5.00 -27.40
CA TRP A 165 16.89 4.83 -25.98
C TRP A 165 15.93 5.54 -25.02
N GLY A 166 14.92 6.25 -25.52
CA GLY A 166 14.10 7.18 -24.74
C GLY A 166 12.63 7.17 -25.14
N ALA A 167 11.75 7.20 -24.14
CA ALA A 167 10.30 7.27 -24.32
C ALA A 167 9.62 8.13 -23.25
N PHE A 168 8.46 8.66 -23.60
CA PHE A 168 7.46 9.13 -22.64
C PHE A 168 6.36 8.10 -22.50
N GLY A 169 5.73 8.05 -21.35
CA GLY A 169 4.50 7.30 -21.19
C GLY A 169 3.58 7.91 -20.16
N ALA A 170 2.34 7.47 -20.23
CA ALA A 170 1.31 7.83 -19.28
C ALA A 170 0.51 6.57 -18.95
N SER A 171 0.11 6.42 -17.69
CA SER A 171 -0.81 5.38 -17.27
C SER A 171 -1.83 5.88 -16.27
N LEU A 172 -3.03 5.36 -16.37
CA LEU A 172 -4.14 5.61 -15.46
C LEU A 172 -5.05 4.38 -15.50
N PHE A 173 -5.78 4.10 -14.43
CA PHE A 173 -6.82 3.08 -14.45
C PHE A 173 -8.18 3.69 -14.09
N PHE A 174 -9.25 3.07 -14.55
CA PHE A 174 -10.59 3.32 -14.05
C PHE A 174 -11.06 2.08 -13.31
N MET A 175 -11.69 2.26 -12.16
CA MET A 175 -12.22 1.15 -11.40
C MET A 175 -13.51 1.51 -10.71
N SER A 176 -14.27 0.47 -10.40
CA SER A 176 -15.30 0.49 -9.36
C SER A 176 -14.89 -0.48 -8.27
N VAL A 177 -14.84 0.00 -7.04
CA VAL A 177 -14.59 -0.81 -5.84
C VAL A 177 -15.81 -0.75 -4.94
N SER A 178 -16.11 -1.87 -4.32
CA SER A 178 -17.06 -2.01 -3.21
C SER A 178 -16.32 -2.65 -2.04
N THR A 179 -16.39 -2.01 -0.89
CA THR A 179 -15.84 -2.51 0.38
C THR A 179 -16.98 -2.75 1.34
N TYR A 180 -16.75 -3.67 2.26
CA TYR A 180 -17.66 -3.97 3.36
C TYR A 180 -16.83 -4.19 4.61
N VAL A 181 -17.04 -3.36 5.63
CA VAL A 181 -16.37 -3.43 6.93
C VAL A 181 -17.40 -3.82 7.97
N GLN A 182 -17.13 -4.90 8.68
CA GLN A 182 -17.94 -5.37 9.79
C GLN A 182 -17.16 -5.24 11.09
N LEU A 183 -17.80 -4.62 12.08
CA LEU A 183 -17.31 -4.56 13.45
C LEU A 183 -18.03 -5.63 14.27
N ALA A 184 -17.27 -6.54 14.88
CA ALA A 184 -17.79 -7.61 15.72
C ALA A 184 -16.98 -7.70 17.02
N PRO A 185 -17.63 -7.93 18.17
CA PRO A 185 -16.89 -8.09 19.43
C PRO A 185 -15.98 -9.31 19.34
N THR A 186 -14.77 -9.23 19.91
CA THR A 186 -13.91 -10.42 20.02
C THR A 186 -14.52 -11.43 21.01
N ALA A 187 -14.04 -12.68 20.98
CA ALA A 187 -14.49 -13.70 21.94
C ALA A 187 -14.20 -13.32 23.40
N ASP A 188 -13.08 -12.64 23.66
CA ASP A 188 -12.72 -12.14 24.98
C ASP A 188 -13.70 -11.04 25.44
N THR A 189 -13.94 -10.08 24.56
CA THR A 189 -14.91 -9.01 24.76
C THR A 189 -16.33 -9.54 25.03
N THR A 190 -16.76 -10.54 24.23
CA THR A 190 -18.06 -11.22 24.39
C THR A 190 -18.20 -11.82 25.77
N ARG A 191 -17.16 -12.48 26.28
CA ARG A 191 -17.13 -13.08 27.62
C ARG A 191 -17.11 -12.03 28.72
N LYS A 192 -16.24 -11.02 28.61
CA LYS A 192 -16.07 -9.97 29.65
C LYS A 192 -17.34 -9.17 29.85
N LEU A 193 -18.02 -8.81 28.75
CA LEU A 193 -19.23 -8.00 28.79
C LEU A 193 -20.52 -8.83 28.82
N LEU A 194 -20.40 -10.16 28.90
CA LEU A 194 -21.53 -11.08 28.93
C LEU A 194 -22.52 -10.82 27.77
N LEU A 195 -21.98 -10.57 26.56
CA LEU A 195 -22.79 -10.18 25.39
C LEU A 195 -23.78 -11.28 24.95
N ASP A 196 -23.55 -12.54 25.36
CA ASP A 196 -24.48 -13.65 25.15
C ASP A 196 -25.79 -13.49 25.96
N THR A 197 -25.81 -12.58 26.94
CA THR A 197 -27.00 -12.27 27.74
C THR A 197 -27.97 -11.41 26.92
N PRO A 198 -29.29 -11.74 26.90
CA PRO A 198 -30.28 -10.93 26.21
C PRO A 198 -30.19 -9.44 26.61
N GLY A 199 -30.15 -8.57 25.61
CA GLY A 199 -30.05 -7.11 25.80
C GLY A 199 -28.62 -6.56 25.82
N GLN A 200 -27.62 -7.29 26.33
CA GLN A 200 -26.23 -6.78 26.39
C GLN A 200 -25.63 -6.60 24.98
N TYR A 201 -25.91 -7.52 24.07
CA TYR A 201 -25.51 -7.36 22.66
C TYR A 201 -26.19 -6.15 22.00
N GLN A 202 -27.46 -5.87 22.34
CA GLN A 202 -28.17 -4.71 21.80
C GLN A 202 -27.59 -3.40 22.34
N THR A 203 -27.23 -3.35 23.63
CA THR A 203 -26.47 -2.23 24.22
C THR A 203 -25.14 -2.02 23.50
N PHE A 204 -24.46 -3.11 23.14
CA PHE A 204 -23.21 -3.04 22.39
C PHE A 204 -23.42 -2.41 21.00
N LEU A 205 -24.46 -2.85 20.27
CA LEU A 205 -24.80 -2.28 18.97
C LEU A 205 -25.16 -0.79 19.07
N HIS A 206 -25.95 -0.40 20.07
CA HIS A 206 -26.28 1.02 20.31
C HIS A 206 -25.04 1.84 20.63
N MET A 207 -24.15 1.35 21.49
CA MET A 207 -22.87 2.02 21.79
C MET A 207 -22.03 2.23 20.52
N MET A 208 -21.92 1.23 19.65
CA MET A 208 -21.18 1.37 18.39
C MET A 208 -21.86 2.35 17.43
N GLN A 209 -23.19 2.33 17.36
CA GLN A 209 -23.95 3.30 16.56
C GLN A 209 -23.77 4.73 17.09
N ASP A 210 -23.77 4.93 18.40
CA ASP A 210 -23.55 6.25 19.03
C ASP A 210 -22.14 6.78 18.73
N ILE A 211 -21.13 5.90 18.72
CA ILE A 211 -19.76 6.23 18.30
C ILE A 211 -19.73 6.70 16.85
N GLU A 212 -20.35 5.95 15.95
CA GLU A 212 -20.43 6.28 14.52
C GLU A 212 -21.14 7.61 14.28
N GLU A 213 -22.26 7.84 14.94
CA GLU A 213 -23.03 9.08 14.84
C GLU A 213 -22.24 10.28 15.38
N THR A 214 -21.60 10.12 16.55
CA THR A 214 -20.83 11.18 17.20
C THR A 214 -19.58 11.56 16.42
N LEU A 215 -18.88 10.58 15.84
CA LEU A 215 -17.67 10.81 15.04
C LEU A 215 -17.99 11.17 13.58
N HIS A 216 -19.26 11.09 13.17
CA HIS A 216 -19.68 11.19 11.77
C HIS A 216 -18.87 10.23 10.88
N VAL A 217 -18.69 9.00 11.35
CA VAL A 217 -17.99 7.93 10.64
C VAL A 217 -18.99 6.80 10.38
N ALA A 218 -19.16 6.45 9.11
CA ALA A 218 -19.94 5.30 8.70
C ALA A 218 -19.06 4.04 8.67
N THR A 219 -19.61 2.94 9.16
CA THR A 219 -19.11 1.58 8.91
C THR A 219 -20.09 0.81 8.04
N GLY A 220 -19.71 -0.39 7.59
CA GLY A 220 -20.53 -1.19 6.67
C GLY A 220 -20.03 -1.10 5.23
N SER A 221 -20.92 -0.82 4.28
CA SER A 221 -20.57 -0.87 2.85
C SER A 221 -20.21 0.48 2.26
N TYR A 222 -19.07 0.56 1.58
CA TYR A 222 -18.70 1.71 0.77
C TYR A 222 -18.54 1.30 -0.69
N LYS A 223 -19.04 2.13 -1.61
CA LYS A 223 -18.88 1.91 -3.05
C LYS A 223 -18.40 3.18 -3.71
N LYS A 224 -17.37 3.04 -4.54
CA LYS A 224 -16.80 4.15 -5.29
C LYS A 224 -16.36 3.69 -6.67
N GLY A 225 -16.51 4.57 -7.64
CA GLY A 225 -15.90 4.42 -8.96
C GLY A 225 -15.23 5.70 -9.39
N GLY A 226 -14.25 5.59 -10.27
CA GLY A 226 -13.45 6.73 -10.70
C GLY A 226 -12.09 6.35 -11.30
N PRO A 227 -11.38 7.36 -11.83
CA PRO A 227 -10.01 7.21 -12.32
C PRO A 227 -9.02 7.09 -11.16
N SER A 228 -7.86 6.53 -11.44
CA SER A 228 -6.68 6.65 -10.60
C SER A 228 -6.04 8.02 -10.70
N ASP A 229 -5.02 8.22 -9.87
CA ASP A 229 -3.97 9.16 -10.16
C ASP A 229 -3.34 8.88 -11.54
N LEU A 230 -3.06 9.96 -12.26
CA LEU A 230 -2.38 9.92 -13.54
C LEU A 230 -0.88 9.79 -13.29
N ASP A 231 -0.28 8.70 -13.76
CA ASP A 231 1.16 8.48 -13.77
C ASP A 231 1.70 8.99 -15.12
N LEU A 232 2.56 10.00 -15.07
CA LEU A 232 3.34 10.46 -16.22
C LEU A 232 4.80 10.14 -16.00
N TYR A 233 5.43 9.54 -17.00
CA TYR A 233 6.82 9.13 -16.86
C TYR A 233 7.67 9.33 -18.10
N PHE A 234 8.95 9.52 -17.82
CA PHE A 234 10.02 9.43 -18.78
C PHE A 234 10.78 8.13 -18.57
N SER A 235 11.23 7.52 -19.65
CA SER A 235 11.96 6.26 -19.58
C SER A 235 13.16 6.23 -20.51
N LEU A 236 14.30 5.82 -19.94
CA LEU A 236 15.49 5.41 -20.65
C LEU A 236 15.51 3.89 -20.76
N TYR A 237 15.87 3.34 -21.91
CA TYR A 237 15.93 1.89 -22.09
C TYR A 237 17.05 1.46 -23.03
N SER A 238 17.43 0.20 -22.89
CA SER A 238 18.40 -0.48 -23.74
C SER A 238 17.95 -1.92 -23.97
N SER A 239 18.18 -2.41 -25.19
CA SER A 239 17.89 -3.78 -25.60
C SER A 239 19.16 -4.38 -26.19
N ASN A 240 19.71 -5.39 -25.53
CA ASN A 240 20.97 -6.02 -25.90
C ASN A 240 20.72 -7.47 -26.31
N PRO A 241 20.59 -7.74 -27.63
CA PRO A 241 20.38 -9.09 -28.11
C PRO A 241 21.66 -9.93 -27.93
N PHE A 242 21.50 -11.23 -27.67
CA PHE A 242 22.56 -12.24 -27.65
C PHE A 242 23.75 -11.98 -26.70
N THR A 243 23.53 -11.25 -25.61
CA THR A 243 24.58 -10.98 -24.62
C THR A 243 24.53 -11.98 -23.46
N PHE A 244 25.68 -12.42 -22.93
CA PHE A 244 25.79 -13.36 -21.79
C PHE A 244 25.01 -14.68 -21.93
N ARG A 245 24.86 -15.21 -23.16
CA ARG A 245 24.05 -16.40 -23.48
C ARG A 245 22.54 -16.24 -23.31
N PHE A 246 22.06 -15.03 -22.99
CA PHE A 246 20.64 -14.69 -23.10
C PHE A 246 20.29 -14.37 -24.54
N ARG A 247 19.06 -14.68 -24.95
CA ARG A 247 18.53 -14.29 -26.26
C ARG A 247 18.34 -12.79 -26.34
N ASN A 248 17.82 -12.19 -25.26
CA ASN A 248 17.68 -10.74 -25.14
C ASN A 248 17.81 -10.31 -23.67
N ILE A 249 18.44 -9.16 -23.45
CA ILE A 249 18.45 -8.46 -22.16
C ILE A 249 17.88 -7.07 -22.39
N ASP A 250 16.72 -6.81 -21.79
CA ASP A 250 16.09 -5.50 -21.78
C ASP A 250 16.29 -4.85 -20.41
N ALA A 251 16.78 -3.61 -20.42
CA ALA A 251 16.90 -2.80 -19.23
C ALA A 251 16.17 -1.48 -19.43
N GLN A 252 15.52 -0.99 -18.38
CA GLN A 252 14.74 0.23 -18.40
C GLN A 252 14.93 0.96 -17.07
N LEU A 253 15.25 2.25 -17.15
CA LEU A 253 15.19 3.19 -16.05
C LEU A 253 14.03 4.15 -16.33
N GLN A 254 13.20 4.40 -15.33
CA GLN A 254 11.99 5.21 -15.45
C GLN A 254 11.97 6.22 -14.30
N GLY A 255 11.76 7.48 -14.62
CA GLY A 255 11.44 8.52 -13.65
C GLY A 255 10.04 9.05 -13.95
N GLY A 256 9.19 9.16 -12.94
CA GLY A 256 7.81 9.59 -13.15
C GLY A 256 7.25 10.42 -12.01
N VAL A 257 6.12 11.05 -12.32
CA VAL A 257 5.30 11.84 -11.41
C VAL A 257 3.90 11.25 -11.35
N LEU A 258 3.36 11.15 -10.16
CA LEU A 258 1.98 10.76 -9.89
C LEU A 258 1.19 12.03 -9.60
N ILE A 259 0.24 12.33 -10.47
CA ILE A 259 -0.64 13.50 -10.40
C ILE A 259 -1.92 13.08 -9.68
N PRO A 260 -2.33 13.78 -8.60
CA PRO A 260 -3.45 13.39 -7.75
C PRO A 260 -4.81 13.68 -8.42
N THR A 261 -5.14 12.96 -9.48
CA THR A 261 -6.42 13.04 -10.19
C THR A 261 -7.45 12.05 -9.68
N GLY A 262 -7.02 11.06 -8.89
CA GLY A 262 -7.89 10.03 -8.36
C GLY A 262 -8.77 10.54 -7.21
N PRO A 263 -9.95 9.93 -6.98
CA PRO A 263 -10.76 10.26 -5.82
C PRO A 263 -10.01 10.05 -4.50
N ILE A 264 -9.96 11.11 -3.69
CA ILE A 264 -9.42 11.05 -2.33
C ILE A 264 -10.33 10.26 -1.40
N GLN A 265 -9.76 9.79 -0.32
CA GLN A 265 -10.47 9.05 0.69
C GLN A 265 -11.47 9.91 1.47
N ASN A 266 -12.62 9.31 1.79
CA ASN A 266 -13.56 9.89 2.72
C ASN A 266 -13.17 9.49 4.15
N ILE A 267 -12.79 10.46 4.97
CA ILE A 267 -12.46 10.24 6.39
C ILE A 267 -13.68 9.81 7.21
N SER A 268 -14.88 10.12 6.73
CA SER A 268 -16.15 9.72 7.34
C SER A 268 -16.58 8.31 6.96
N ASP A 269 -15.76 7.54 6.26
CA ASP A 269 -16.11 6.16 5.91
C ASP A 269 -14.87 5.25 6.06
N VAL A 270 -14.95 4.31 7.00
CA VAL A 270 -13.85 3.39 7.32
C VAL A 270 -13.51 2.49 6.14
N GLY A 271 -14.51 2.16 5.32
CA GLY A 271 -14.35 1.35 4.11
C GLY A 271 -13.84 2.15 2.91
N SER A 272 -13.65 3.47 3.02
CA SER A 272 -13.21 4.29 1.89
C SER A 272 -11.78 3.99 1.48
N ILE A 273 -11.57 3.74 0.18
CA ILE A 273 -10.26 3.48 -0.42
C ILE A 273 -9.92 4.58 -1.43
N PRO A 274 -8.73 5.20 -1.35
CA PRO A 274 -8.28 6.17 -2.34
C PRO A 274 -7.79 5.46 -3.61
N PHE A 275 -7.94 6.11 -4.77
CA PHE A 275 -7.43 5.56 -6.05
C PHE A 275 -6.07 6.17 -6.40
N GLY A 276 -5.05 5.80 -5.63
CA GLY A 276 -3.69 6.30 -5.81
C GLY A 276 -3.09 6.86 -4.51
N GLY A 277 -2.44 8.01 -4.60
CA GLY A 277 -1.74 8.71 -3.52
C GLY A 277 -2.62 9.51 -2.57
N ASN A 278 -3.94 9.29 -2.57
CA ASN A 278 -4.88 9.96 -1.67
C ASN A 278 -4.74 11.50 -1.69
N GLY A 279 -4.70 12.10 -2.88
CA GLY A 279 -4.55 13.55 -3.04
C GLY A 279 -3.10 14.06 -3.03
N HIS A 280 -2.13 13.20 -2.74
CA HIS A 280 -0.71 13.58 -2.67
C HIS A 280 -0.02 13.40 -4.01
N TRP A 281 0.83 14.35 -4.37
CA TRP A 281 1.76 14.18 -5.47
C TRP A 281 2.74 13.05 -5.16
N GLY A 282 3.21 12.36 -6.19
CA GLY A 282 4.25 11.36 -6.06
C GLY A 282 5.38 11.62 -7.03
N LEU A 283 6.61 11.40 -6.59
CA LEU A 283 7.76 11.25 -7.49
C LEU A 283 8.32 9.86 -7.30
N TYR A 284 8.75 9.23 -8.39
CA TYR A 284 9.37 7.92 -8.30
C TYR A 284 10.50 7.74 -9.30
N LEU A 285 11.42 6.85 -8.93
CA LEU A 285 12.43 6.28 -9.80
C LEU A 285 12.24 4.75 -9.79
N ALA A 286 12.10 4.16 -10.96
CA ALA A 286 11.94 2.73 -11.13
C ALA A 286 12.99 2.19 -12.10
N THR A 287 13.47 0.99 -11.83
CA THR A 287 14.30 0.21 -12.74
C THR A 287 13.60 -1.11 -13.03
N GLN A 288 13.70 -1.54 -14.27
CA GLN A 288 13.16 -2.79 -14.73
C GLN A 288 14.19 -3.50 -15.62
N MET A 289 14.38 -4.79 -15.41
CA MET A 289 15.20 -5.64 -16.25
C MET A 289 14.42 -6.87 -16.64
N GLU A 290 14.48 -7.26 -17.91
CA GLU A 290 13.92 -8.53 -18.41
C GLU A 290 15.03 -9.32 -19.11
N PHE A 291 15.17 -10.58 -18.73
CA PHE A 291 16.13 -11.52 -19.27
C PHE A 291 15.36 -12.62 -20.00
N LEU A 292 15.55 -12.72 -21.31
CA LEU A 292 14.99 -13.78 -22.15
C LEU A 292 16.05 -14.88 -22.34
N LEU A 293 15.81 -16.05 -21.77
CA LEU A 293 16.69 -17.22 -21.90
C LEU A 293 16.44 -17.96 -23.22
N LYS A 294 17.31 -18.91 -23.55
CA LYS A 294 17.30 -19.65 -24.82
C LYS A 294 16.07 -20.54 -25.01
N GLU A 295 15.44 -20.99 -23.92
CA GLU A 295 14.28 -21.91 -23.94
C GLU A 295 12.94 -21.16 -23.79
N ASP A 296 12.90 -19.87 -24.18
CA ASP A 296 11.74 -18.98 -24.04
C ASP A 296 11.29 -18.70 -22.59
N TRP A 297 12.12 -19.06 -21.61
CA TRP A 297 11.95 -18.61 -20.24
C TRP A 297 12.25 -17.12 -20.13
N LYS A 298 11.37 -16.40 -19.44
CA LYS A 298 11.52 -14.98 -19.15
C LYS A 298 11.64 -14.78 -17.64
N ILE A 299 12.65 -14.01 -17.24
CA ILE A 299 12.83 -13.59 -15.85
C ILE A 299 12.86 -12.07 -15.82
N GLY A 300 12.00 -11.48 -15.01
CA GLY A 300 11.90 -10.03 -14.84
C GLY A 300 12.28 -9.60 -13.43
N PHE A 301 12.98 -8.48 -13.32
CA PHE A 301 13.21 -7.76 -12.07
C PHE A 301 12.62 -6.37 -12.18
N LEU A 302 11.92 -5.93 -11.13
CA LEU A 302 11.41 -4.57 -11.01
C LEU A 302 11.70 -4.05 -9.61
N ALA A 303 12.26 -2.85 -9.55
CA ALA A 303 12.44 -2.10 -8.31
C ALA A 303 11.96 -0.67 -8.52
N ARG A 304 11.21 -0.14 -7.57
CA ARG A 304 10.70 1.24 -7.59
C ARG A 304 10.92 1.86 -6.22
N ILE A 305 11.49 3.05 -6.20
CA ILE A 305 11.57 3.91 -5.02
C ILE A 305 10.66 5.10 -5.31
N GLN A 306 9.77 5.42 -4.36
CA GLN A 306 8.81 6.51 -4.51
C GLN A 306 8.77 7.38 -3.26
N LYS A 307 8.49 8.67 -3.44
CA LYS A 307 8.27 9.63 -2.37
C LYS A 307 6.95 10.35 -2.63
N ARG A 308 6.08 10.39 -1.61
CA ARG A 308 4.87 11.22 -1.61
C ARG A 308 5.23 12.63 -1.16
N LEU A 309 4.62 13.61 -1.82
CA LEU A 309 4.74 15.03 -1.52
C LEU A 309 3.37 15.54 -1.06
N PRO A 310 3.33 16.42 -0.04
CA PRO A 310 2.10 17.06 0.41
C PRO A 310 1.44 17.90 -0.69
#